data_AF-J2MSJ8-F1
#
_entry.id   AF-J2MSJ8-F1
#
_cell.length_a   1.000
_cell.length_b   1.000
_cell.length_c   1.000
_cell.angle_alpha   90.00
_cell.angle_beta   90.00
_cell.angle_gamma   90.00
#
_symmetry.space_group_name_H-M   'P 1'
#
loop_
_entity.id
_entity.type
_entity.pdbx_description
1 polymer ?
#
loop_
_entity_poly.entity_id
_entity_poly.type
_entity_poly.pdbx_seq_one_letter_code
_entity_poly.pdbx_strand_id
1 'polypeptide(L)'
;MASFYALDEKEILERPFTINDINPKKTFVHVLDETGVDLLLGELATPTDFICYLKAKEHAIRKLNLLSTGGEEDLLAYYLENRQEDGYGSIPNPRDSQGPFMIHEWYWREFIKTVPYYLHCGEKKVGAGWASILRNFSDCIVNATVGEGHHLSLVEHSDAIKTLASENVVSRARLAKELFDKYHAVPEFVRSARVVPSLSNKRRLYVLLFFPWSDEYASYEEYRKDRLDCMVLYAHVAAYKYQKPREIVVFGSATKGATPGSETILVIDTSTPLKAEDRANAQYIMRYHDILNDITEIRSSNVEEKSPGRNEKCPCGSSKKFKKCCGNLSLEW
;
A
#
# COMPACT_ATOMS: atom_id res chain seq x y z
N MET A 1 8.63 15.60 22.46
CA MET A 1 9.97 16.03 22.93
C MET A 1 10.56 16.93 21.86
N ALA A 2 11.07 18.12 22.21
CA ALA A 2 11.61 19.04 21.20
C ALA A 2 12.89 18.47 20.55
N SER A 3 13.01 18.60 19.23
CA SER A 3 14.16 18.11 18.47
C SER A 3 15.00 19.28 17.93
N PHE A 4 16.32 19.24 18.12
CA PHE A 4 17.27 20.21 17.55
C PHE A 4 18.46 19.48 16.93
N TYR A 5 18.48 19.32 15.62
CA TYR A 5 19.37 18.35 15.00
C TYR A 5 20.82 18.82 14.84
N ALA A 6 21.03 20.12 14.67
CA ALA A 6 22.35 20.72 14.42
C ALA A 6 22.89 21.38 15.69
N LEU A 7 23.28 20.57 16.68
CA LEU A 7 23.97 21.01 17.89
C LEU A 7 25.38 20.43 17.93
N ASP A 8 26.34 21.19 18.45
CA ASP A 8 27.68 20.66 18.75
C ASP A 8 27.69 19.82 20.04
N GLU A 9 28.74 19.03 20.23
CA GLU A 9 28.84 18.10 21.37
C GLU A 9 28.73 18.81 22.74
N LYS A 10 29.22 20.05 22.84
CA LYS A 10 29.15 20.82 24.07
C LYS A 10 27.73 21.33 24.32
N GLU A 11 27.06 21.83 23.28
CA GLU A 11 25.67 22.29 23.33
C GLU A 11 24.70 21.15 23.68
N ILE A 12 24.96 19.93 23.21
CA ILE A 12 24.16 18.74 23.53
C ILE A 12 24.19 18.47 25.05
N LEU A 13 25.37 18.54 25.67
CA LEU A 13 25.52 18.31 27.12
C LEU A 13 24.84 19.39 27.96
N GLU A 14 24.70 20.61 27.43
CA GLU A 14 24.02 21.72 28.09
C GLU A 14 22.48 21.70 27.88
N ARG A 15 21.97 20.85 26.98
CA ARG A 15 20.53 20.74 26.64
C ARG A 15 19.99 19.32 26.84
N PRO A 16 19.81 18.88 28.11
CA PRO A 16 19.28 17.55 28.39
C PRO A 16 17.88 17.36 27.79
N PHE A 17 17.53 16.12 27.45
CA PHE A 17 16.23 15.73 26.87
C PHE A 17 15.93 16.34 25.48
N THR A 18 16.97 16.61 24.69
CA THR A 18 16.84 17.06 23.29
C THR A 18 17.28 15.96 22.34
N ILE A 19 16.50 15.71 21.28
CA ILE A 19 16.85 14.74 20.23
C ILE A 19 17.65 15.45 19.13
N ASN A 20 18.86 14.93 18.84
CA ASN A 20 19.85 15.57 17.94
C ASN A 20 20.52 14.54 17.00
N ASP A 21 21.13 14.98 15.89
CA ASP A 21 22.03 14.13 15.06
C ASP A 21 23.46 14.22 15.62
N ILE A 22 23.72 13.48 16.72
CA ILE A 22 24.94 13.58 17.54
C ILE A 22 26.23 13.50 16.71
N ASN A 23 26.27 12.65 15.68
CA ASN A 23 27.43 12.53 14.81
C ASN A 23 27.01 12.38 13.35
N PRO A 24 26.93 13.49 12.59
CA PRO A 24 26.51 13.47 11.19
C PRO A 24 27.43 12.67 10.24
N LYS A 25 28.64 12.30 10.70
CA LYS A 25 29.59 11.47 9.92
C LYS A 25 29.31 9.96 10.08
N LYS A 26 28.42 9.56 10.99
CA LYS A 26 28.06 8.16 11.25
C LYS A 26 26.64 7.86 10.77
N THR A 27 26.23 6.59 10.88
CA THR A 27 24.85 6.16 10.62
C THR A 27 23.86 7.02 11.42
N PHE A 28 22.79 7.47 10.77
CA PHE A 28 21.73 8.20 11.46
C PHE A 28 20.97 7.28 12.41
N VAL A 29 20.68 7.75 13.62
CA VAL A 29 19.92 6.99 14.62
C VAL A 29 18.59 7.68 14.84
N HIS A 30 17.51 6.98 14.52
CA HIS A 30 16.16 7.45 14.82
C HIS A 30 15.83 7.19 16.29
N VAL A 31 15.49 8.27 17.01
CA VAL A 31 14.99 8.20 18.38
C VAL A 31 13.53 8.61 18.36
N LEU A 32 12.66 7.76 18.90
CA LEU A 32 11.22 7.93 18.99
C LEU A 32 10.78 7.48 20.38
N ASP A 33 9.86 8.22 20.99
CA ASP A 33 9.17 7.78 22.20
C ASP A 33 7.97 6.88 21.83
N GLU A 34 7.32 6.31 22.86
CA GLU A 34 6.18 5.40 22.68
C GLU A 34 5.03 6.05 21.90
N THR A 35 4.73 7.32 22.20
CA THR A 35 3.67 8.09 21.54
C THR A 35 4.00 8.37 20.08
N GLY A 36 5.27 8.69 19.77
CA GLY A 36 5.75 8.87 18.41
C GLY A 36 5.69 7.57 17.60
N VAL A 37 6.07 6.43 18.17
CA VAL A 37 5.98 5.13 17.49
C VAL A 37 4.52 4.78 17.18
N ASP A 38 3.62 4.90 18.16
CA ASP A 38 2.20 4.59 17.97
C ASP A 38 1.56 5.50 16.91
N LEU A 39 1.88 6.79 16.94
CA LEU A 39 1.43 7.75 15.93
C LEU A 39 1.92 7.36 14.54
N LEU A 40 3.22 7.13 14.36
CA LEU A 40 3.80 6.81 13.07
C LEU A 40 3.26 5.51 12.50
N LEU A 41 3.12 4.46 13.32
CA LEU A 41 2.56 3.18 12.89
C LEU A 41 1.07 3.32 12.50
N GLY A 42 0.29 4.08 13.26
CA GLY A 42 -1.13 4.30 12.98
C GLY A 42 -1.39 5.20 11.77
N GLU A 43 -0.52 6.17 11.52
CA GLU A 43 -0.67 7.13 10.42
C GLU A 43 -0.02 6.66 9.13
N LEU A 44 1.14 6.02 9.17
CA LEU A 44 1.80 5.52 7.97
C LEU A 44 1.28 4.13 7.58
N ALA A 45 0.79 3.33 8.53
CA ALA A 45 0.02 2.09 8.34
C ALA A 45 0.65 0.96 7.47
N THR A 46 1.78 1.19 6.83
CA THR A 46 2.54 0.20 6.05
C THR A 46 4.03 0.26 6.38
N PRO A 47 4.76 -0.86 6.28
CA PRO A 47 6.21 -0.84 6.43
C PRO A 47 6.90 0.08 5.43
N THR A 48 6.40 0.15 4.19
CA THR A 48 7.00 0.99 3.15
C THR A 48 6.87 2.46 3.50
N ASP A 49 5.69 2.93 3.93
CA ASP A 49 5.49 4.34 4.30
C ASP A 49 6.28 4.71 5.55
N PHE A 50 6.36 3.81 6.55
CA PHE A 50 7.20 4.00 7.73
C PHE A 50 8.68 4.17 7.35
N ILE A 51 9.21 3.28 6.51
CA ILE A 51 10.61 3.35 6.06
C ILE A 51 10.86 4.62 5.21
N CYS A 52 9.92 4.98 4.33
CA CYS A 52 10.02 6.20 3.52
C CYS A 52 10.04 7.46 4.39
N TYR A 53 9.20 7.53 5.42
CA TYR A 53 9.21 8.62 6.38
C TYR A 53 10.55 8.75 7.11
N LEU A 54 11.11 7.65 7.63
CA LEU A 54 12.41 7.67 8.30
C LEU A 54 13.51 8.18 7.35
N LYS A 55 13.53 7.72 6.10
CA LYS A 55 14.47 8.21 5.08
C LYS A 55 14.28 9.69 4.76
N ALA A 56 13.04 10.15 4.66
CA ALA A 56 12.72 11.56 4.42
C ALA A 56 13.19 12.44 5.58
N LYS A 57 12.97 12.00 6.83
CA LYS A 57 13.46 12.66 8.04
C LYS A 57 14.97 12.78 8.03
N GLU A 58 15.70 11.68 7.81
CA GLU A 58 17.17 11.71 7.72
C GLU A 58 17.64 12.67 6.62
N HIS A 59 17.02 12.58 5.43
CA HIS A 59 17.38 13.43 4.30
C HIS A 59 17.16 14.91 4.59
N ALA A 60 16.02 15.27 5.19
CA ALA A 60 15.72 16.66 5.55
C ALA A 60 16.73 17.24 6.54
N ILE A 61 17.09 16.46 7.55
CA ILE A 61 18.07 16.83 8.57
C ILE A 61 19.46 17.01 7.96
N ARG A 62 19.95 16.00 7.24
CA ARG A 62 21.35 15.95 6.80
C ARG A 62 21.64 16.67 5.49
N LYS A 63 20.62 16.90 4.66
CA LYS A 63 20.79 17.42 3.29
C LYS A 63 20.00 18.69 3.02
N LEU A 64 18.89 18.91 3.73
CA LEU A 64 18.00 20.05 3.46
C LEU A 64 18.01 21.10 4.58
N ASN A 65 18.92 21.02 5.56
CA ASN A 65 19.07 21.99 6.64
C ASN A 65 17.82 22.13 7.55
N LEU A 66 17.12 21.03 7.84
CA LEU A 66 16.11 21.01 8.90
C LEU A 66 16.82 21.14 10.26
N LEU A 67 16.61 22.26 10.95
CA LEU A 67 17.27 22.53 12.23
C LEU A 67 16.52 21.94 13.42
N SER A 68 15.20 22.06 13.44
CA SER A 68 14.40 21.66 14.60
C SER A 68 12.95 21.36 14.23
N THR A 69 12.30 20.56 15.07
CA THR A 69 10.86 20.27 15.03
C THR A 69 10.27 20.40 16.43
N GLY A 70 9.01 20.85 16.51
CA GLY A 70 8.26 20.89 17.78
C GLY A 70 8.06 19.51 18.39
N GLY A 71 7.78 18.52 17.54
CA GLY A 71 7.65 17.12 17.90
C GLY A 71 7.74 16.20 16.68
N GLU A 72 7.53 14.91 16.89
CA GLU A 72 7.47 13.93 15.80
C GLU A 72 6.16 14.07 15.02
N GLU A 73 5.08 14.40 15.72
CA GLU A 73 3.75 14.65 15.17
C GLU A 73 3.76 15.81 14.18
N ASP A 74 4.46 16.90 14.48
CA ASP A 74 4.52 18.06 13.60
C ASP A 74 5.33 17.76 12.34
N LEU A 75 6.42 17.01 12.49
CA LEU A 75 7.23 16.53 11.37
C LEU A 75 6.43 15.59 10.46
N LEU A 76 5.63 14.69 11.05
CA LEU A 76 4.74 13.80 10.32
C LEU A 76 3.66 14.57 9.56
N ALA A 77 3.02 15.58 10.17
CA ALA A 77 2.05 16.42 9.47
C ALA A 77 2.68 17.10 8.27
N TYR A 78 3.86 17.70 8.43
CA TYR A 78 4.58 18.32 7.32
C TYR A 78 4.91 17.31 6.21
N TYR A 79 5.32 16.10 6.58
CA TYR A 79 5.58 15.02 5.63
C TYR A 79 4.32 14.64 4.82
N LEU A 80 3.20 14.40 5.51
CA LEU A 80 1.94 13.95 4.89
C LEU A 80 1.28 15.05 4.04
N GLU A 81 1.41 16.32 4.45
CA GLU A 81 0.91 17.45 3.66
C GLU A 81 1.66 17.59 2.32
N ASN A 82 2.95 17.27 2.29
CA ASN A 82 3.79 17.33 1.09
C ASN A 82 3.79 16.00 0.31
N ARG A 83 2.59 15.54 -0.01
CA ARG A 83 2.32 14.29 -0.73
C ARG A 83 2.95 14.27 -2.13
N GLN A 84 3.37 13.09 -2.55
CA GLN A 84 4.00 12.78 -3.84
C GLN A 84 3.01 12.02 -4.75
N GLU A 85 3.33 11.96 -6.05
CA GLU A 85 2.48 11.33 -7.08
C GLU A 85 2.16 9.85 -6.79
N ASP A 86 3.11 9.11 -6.22
CA ASP A 86 2.98 7.70 -5.87
C ASP A 86 2.42 7.46 -4.45
N GLY A 87 2.03 8.53 -3.76
CA GLY A 87 1.37 8.47 -2.46
C GLY A 87 2.27 8.62 -1.24
N TYR A 88 3.59 8.75 -1.41
CA TYR A 88 4.50 9.05 -0.29
C TYR A 88 4.43 10.52 0.12
N GLY A 89 5.03 10.86 1.26
CA GLY A 89 5.25 12.24 1.69
C GLY A 89 6.69 12.70 1.44
N SER A 90 6.96 13.99 1.63
CA SER A 90 8.32 14.55 1.57
C SER A 90 8.50 15.65 2.61
N ILE A 91 9.74 15.98 2.96
CA ILE A 91 10.03 17.07 3.91
C ILE A 91 10.91 18.09 3.19
N PRO A 92 10.33 18.89 2.28
CA PRO A 92 11.08 19.87 1.51
C PRO A 92 11.51 21.04 2.39
N ASN A 93 12.66 21.63 2.07
CA ASN A 93 13.02 22.92 2.61
C ASN A 93 12.27 24.01 1.82
N PRO A 94 11.43 24.84 2.46
CA PRO A 94 10.65 25.88 1.79
C PRO A 94 11.49 27.00 1.18
N ARG A 95 12.81 27.01 1.42
CA ARG A 95 13.79 27.97 0.91
C ARG A 95 14.70 27.36 -0.16
N ASP A 96 14.30 26.28 -0.82
CA ASP A 96 15.09 25.58 -1.86
C ASP A 96 16.54 25.26 -1.42
N SER A 97 16.69 24.81 -0.18
CA SER A 97 17.98 24.52 0.47
C SER A 97 18.92 25.73 0.66
N GLN A 98 18.46 26.96 0.40
CA GLN A 98 19.25 28.19 0.55
C GLN A 98 19.43 28.67 2.00
N GLY A 99 18.90 27.93 2.97
CA GLY A 99 19.11 28.24 4.38
C GLY A 99 18.40 27.27 5.31
N PRO A 100 18.65 27.36 6.62
CA PRO A 100 17.98 26.52 7.59
C PRO A 100 16.48 26.77 7.65
N PHE A 101 15.73 25.73 8.02
CA PHE A 101 14.29 25.83 8.31
C PHE A 101 13.92 25.02 9.55
N MET A 102 12.74 25.33 10.10
CA MET A 102 12.22 24.73 11.32
C MET A 102 10.75 24.40 11.11
N ILE A 103 10.27 23.34 11.75
CA ILE A 103 8.85 22.99 11.78
C ILE A 103 8.33 23.30 13.19
N HIS A 104 7.39 24.22 13.27
CA HIS A 104 6.90 24.73 14.54
C HIS A 104 5.94 23.75 15.23
N GLU A 105 5.81 23.90 16.55
CA GLU A 105 4.78 23.21 17.33
C GLU A 105 3.37 23.51 16.80
N TRP A 106 2.44 22.59 17.08
CA TRP A 106 1.01 22.68 16.74
C TRP A 106 0.68 22.50 15.25
N TYR A 107 1.67 22.17 14.42
CA TYR A 107 1.47 21.86 13.01
C TYR A 107 0.52 20.67 12.84
N TRP A 108 0.71 19.61 13.64
CA TRP A 108 -0.18 18.44 13.64
C TRP A 108 -1.63 18.83 13.93
N ARG A 109 -1.85 19.70 14.94
CA ARG A 109 -3.19 20.13 15.37
C ARG A 109 -3.95 20.84 14.25
N GLU A 110 -3.26 21.62 13.43
CA GLU A 110 -3.89 22.30 12.31
C GLU A 110 -4.04 21.36 11.10
N PHE A 111 -3.03 20.52 10.83
CA PHE A 111 -3.04 19.57 9.72
C PHE A 111 -4.23 18.59 9.78
N ILE A 112 -4.58 18.06 10.96
CA ILE A 112 -5.70 17.10 11.09
C ILE A 112 -7.08 17.69 10.76
N LYS A 113 -7.19 19.01 10.60
CA LYS A 113 -8.42 19.72 10.20
C LYS A 113 -8.48 19.97 8.68
N THR A 114 -7.44 19.59 7.94
CA THR A 114 -7.30 19.90 6.51
C THR A 114 -7.88 18.80 5.62
N VAL A 115 -8.22 19.16 4.37
CA VAL A 115 -8.67 18.19 3.36
C VAL A 115 -7.64 17.09 3.08
N PRO A 116 -6.33 17.38 2.91
CA PRO A 116 -5.31 16.35 2.73
C PRO A 116 -5.32 15.27 3.82
N TYR A 117 -5.42 15.66 5.10
CA TYR A 117 -5.51 14.67 6.18
C TYR A 117 -6.74 13.77 6.05
N TYR A 118 -7.91 14.33 5.73
CA TYR A 118 -9.12 13.52 5.54
C TYR A 118 -9.03 12.57 4.35
N LEU A 119 -8.34 12.95 3.28
CA LEU A 119 -8.08 12.07 2.14
C LEU A 119 -7.18 10.90 2.56
N HIS A 120 -6.11 11.18 3.29
CA HIS A 120 -5.21 10.16 3.88
C HIS A 120 -5.97 9.16 4.77
N CYS A 121 -6.82 9.64 5.68
CA CYS A 121 -7.69 8.77 6.49
C CYS A 121 -8.62 7.91 5.62
N GLY A 122 -9.16 8.48 4.55
CA GLY A 122 -10.01 7.78 3.59
C GLY A 122 -9.27 6.62 2.92
N GLU A 123 -8.02 6.84 2.50
CA GLU A 123 -7.20 5.80 1.86
C GLU A 123 -6.84 4.67 2.81
N LYS A 124 -6.42 5.00 4.04
CA LYS A 124 -6.20 3.97 5.08
C LYS A 124 -7.46 3.12 5.29
N LYS A 125 -8.63 3.77 5.31
CA LYS A 125 -9.92 3.08 5.47
C LYS A 125 -10.26 2.18 4.28
N VAL A 126 -10.07 2.66 3.05
CA VAL A 126 -10.31 1.86 1.83
C VAL A 126 -9.33 0.69 1.76
N GLY A 127 -8.06 0.90 2.11
CA GLY A 127 -7.02 -0.14 2.15
C GLY A 127 -7.17 -1.17 3.26
N ALA A 128 -8.08 -0.98 4.21
CA ALA A 128 -8.23 -1.86 5.37
C ALA A 128 -8.54 -3.32 4.99
N GLY A 129 -9.32 -3.54 3.93
CA GLY A 129 -9.61 -4.90 3.46
C GLY A 129 -8.36 -5.63 2.93
N TRP A 130 -7.47 -4.92 2.23
CA TRP A 130 -6.17 -5.48 1.81
C TRP A 130 -5.27 -5.78 3.00
N ALA A 131 -5.25 -4.89 4.01
CA ALA A 131 -4.51 -5.13 5.24
C ALA A 131 -5.03 -6.36 6.01
N SER A 132 -6.34 -6.61 5.99
CA SER A 132 -6.94 -7.80 6.58
C SER A 132 -6.51 -9.08 5.86
N ILE A 133 -6.49 -9.08 4.53
CA ILE A 133 -6.01 -10.22 3.72
C ILE A 133 -4.54 -10.52 4.06
N LEU A 134 -3.68 -9.49 4.08
CA LEU A 134 -2.28 -9.63 4.44
C LEU A 134 -2.09 -10.22 5.84
N ARG A 135 -2.88 -9.75 6.82
CA ARG A 135 -2.86 -10.26 8.19
C ARG A 135 -3.25 -11.74 8.23
N ASN A 136 -4.31 -12.13 7.52
CA ASN A 136 -4.74 -13.53 7.48
C ASN A 136 -3.62 -14.45 6.95
N PHE A 137 -2.93 -14.07 5.87
CA PHE A 137 -1.78 -14.83 5.39
C PHE A 137 -0.66 -14.91 6.44
N SER A 138 -0.36 -13.79 7.10
CA SER A 138 0.67 -13.74 8.14
C SER A 138 0.33 -14.67 9.31
N ASP A 139 -0.92 -14.63 9.77
CA ASP A 139 -1.42 -15.47 10.87
C ASP A 139 -1.38 -16.95 10.48
N CYS A 140 -1.73 -17.31 9.25
CA CYS A 140 -1.62 -18.68 8.74
C CYS A 140 -0.18 -19.19 8.74
N ILE A 141 0.81 -18.34 8.40
CA ILE A 141 2.23 -18.74 8.45
C ILE A 141 2.68 -18.93 9.90
N VAL A 142 2.41 -17.95 10.78
CA VAL A 142 2.84 -17.98 12.18
C VAL A 142 2.23 -19.17 12.93
N ASN A 143 0.98 -19.50 12.64
CA ASN A 143 0.26 -20.60 13.27
C ASN A 143 0.45 -21.95 12.56
N ALA A 144 1.25 -22.02 11.48
CA ALA A 144 1.46 -23.22 10.67
C ALA A 144 0.16 -23.82 10.08
N THR A 145 -0.77 -22.98 9.63
CA THR A 145 -2.07 -23.34 9.05
C THR A 145 -2.24 -22.88 7.59
N VAL A 146 -1.14 -22.74 6.84
CA VAL A 146 -1.12 -22.21 5.46
C VAL A 146 -1.96 -23.06 4.46
N GLY A 147 -1.99 -24.38 4.65
CA GLY A 147 -2.74 -25.30 3.79
C GLY A 147 -2.12 -25.48 2.40
N GLU A 148 -2.63 -24.76 1.39
CA GLU A 148 -2.08 -24.79 0.03
C GLU A 148 -0.68 -24.16 0.01
N GLY A 149 0.29 -24.88 -0.56
CA GLY A 149 1.69 -24.47 -0.48
C GLY A 149 2.40 -24.84 0.83
N HIS A 150 1.80 -25.64 1.72
CA HIS A 150 2.46 -26.08 2.99
C HIS A 150 3.81 -26.79 2.82
N HIS A 151 4.11 -27.28 1.61
CA HIS A 151 5.38 -27.91 1.28
C HIS A 151 6.49 -26.90 0.99
N LEU A 152 6.15 -25.62 0.79
CA LEU A 152 7.11 -24.54 0.58
C LEU A 152 7.80 -24.17 1.89
N SER A 153 8.98 -23.57 1.75
CA SER A 153 9.76 -23.10 2.89
C SER A 153 9.15 -21.84 3.52
N LEU A 154 9.50 -21.61 4.80
CA LEU A 154 9.16 -20.36 5.49
C LEU A 154 9.69 -19.12 4.74
N VAL A 155 10.83 -19.24 4.05
CA VAL A 155 11.41 -18.14 3.27
C VAL A 155 10.49 -17.79 2.09
N GLU A 156 10.02 -18.78 1.34
CA GLU A 156 9.09 -18.55 0.21
C GLU A 156 7.78 -17.92 0.66
N HIS A 157 7.21 -18.40 1.77
CA HIS A 157 6.02 -17.79 2.35
C HIS A 157 6.28 -16.34 2.83
N SER A 158 7.42 -16.10 3.47
CA SER A 158 7.83 -14.76 3.92
C SER A 158 7.98 -13.80 2.75
N ASP A 159 8.56 -14.24 1.64
CA ASP A 159 8.78 -13.40 0.47
C ASP A 159 7.48 -13.04 -0.23
N ALA A 160 6.52 -13.98 -0.33
CA ALA A 160 5.18 -13.67 -0.83
C ALA A 160 4.47 -12.59 0.00
N ILE A 161 4.54 -12.69 1.34
CA ILE A 161 3.96 -11.66 2.23
C ILE A 161 4.70 -10.33 2.11
N LYS A 162 6.03 -10.33 2.04
CA LYS A 162 6.81 -9.09 1.85
C LYS A 162 6.43 -8.38 0.56
N THR A 163 6.21 -9.13 -0.52
CA THR A 163 5.71 -8.59 -1.79
C THR A 163 4.40 -7.84 -1.57
N LEU A 164 3.39 -8.42 -0.92
CA LEU A 164 2.13 -7.72 -0.61
C LEU A 164 2.30 -6.57 0.38
N ALA A 165 3.15 -6.76 1.39
CA ALA A 165 3.39 -5.78 2.45
C ALA A 165 4.10 -4.53 1.93
N SER A 166 4.87 -4.66 0.85
CA SER A 166 5.62 -3.56 0.23
C SER A 166 4.74 -2.52 -0.47
N GLU A 167 3.45 -2.78 -0.68
CA GLU A 167 2.50 -1.79 -1.18
C GLU A 167 2.24 -0.70 -0.11
N ASN A 168 2.39 0.56 -0.50
CA ASN A 168 2.14 1.73 0.38
C ASN A 168 0.63 1.98 0.60
N VAL A 169 0.25 2.91 1.48
CA VAL A 169 -1.17 3.18 1.84
C VAL A 169 -2.02 3.41 0.61
N VAL A 170 -1.55 4.24 -0.32
CA VAL A 170 -2.29 4.64 -1.52
C VAL A 170 -2.46 3.49 -2.48
N SER A 171 -1.40 2.72 -2.71
CA SER A 171 -1.44 1.53 -3.56
C SER A 171 -2.32 0.44 -2.94
N ARG A 172 -2.26 0.23 -1.61
CA ARG A 172 -3.19 -0.69 -0.90
C ARG A 172 -4.64 -0.25 -1.03
N ALA A 173 -4.92 1.04 -0.91
CA ALA A 173 -6.27 1.58 -1.10
C ALA A 173 -6.77 1.31 -2.52
N ARG A 174 -5.92 1.54 -3.53
CA ARG A 174 -6.25 1.23 -4.92
C ARG A 174 -6.51 -0.25 -5.13
N LEU A 175 -5.61 -1.12 -4.68
CA LEU A 175 -5.72 -2.57 -4.83
C LEU A 175 -6.97 -3.12 -4.13
N ALA A 176 -7.24 -2.67 -2.89
CA ALA A 176 -8.45 -3.03 -2.17
C ALA A 176 -9.71 -2.62 -2.95
N LYS A 177 -9.77 -1.37 -3.43
CA LYS A 177 -10.90 -0.88 -4.21
C LYS A 177 -11.12 -1.74 -5.46
N GLU A 178 -10.07 -1.97 -6.25
CA GLU A 178 -10.17 -2.76 -7.48
C GLU A 178 -10.56 -4.22 -7.22
N LEU A 179 -10.07 -4.79 -6.12
CA LEU A 179 -10.41 -6.14 -5.67
C LEU A 179 -11.90 -6.25 -5.31
N PHE A 180 -12.38 -5.41 -4.38
CA PHE A 180 -13.75 -5.50 -3.89
C PHE A 180 -14.78 -5.03 -4.92
N ASP A 181 -14.47 -4.01 -5.73
CA ASP A 181 -15.32 -3.62 -6.86
C ASP A 181 -15.48 -4.77 -7.84
N LYS A 182 -14.37 -5.48 -8.15
CA LYS A 182 -14.42 -6.64 -9.03
C LYS A 182 -15.23 -7.76 -8.37
N TYR A 183 -14.89 -8.17 -7.15
CA TYR A 183 -15.60 -9.20 -6.40
C TYR A 183 -17.11 -8.92 -6.35
N HIS A 184 -17.50 -7.66 -6.16
CA HIS A 184 -18.91 -7.29 -6.12
C HIS A 184 -19.62 -7.35 -7.46
N ALA A 185 -18.91 -7.11 -8.56
CA ALA A 185 -19.46 -7.14 -9.92
C ALA A 185 -19.48 -8.53 -10.56
N VAL A 186 -18.70 -9.50 -10.08
CA VAL A 186 -18.70 -10.87 -10.64
C VAL A 186 -20.01 -11.58 -10.27
N PRO A 187 -20.77 -12.10 -11.26
CA PRO A 187 -21.93 -12.95 -10.99
C PRO A 187 -21.54 -14.24 -10.28
N GLU A 188 -22.50 -14.88 -9.60
CA GLU A 188 -22.27 -16.21 -9.03
C GLU A 188 -21.92 -17.21 -10.13
N PHE A 189 -21.07 -18.18 -9.80
CA PHE A 189 -20.65 -19.28 -10.69
C PHE A 189 -19.86 -18.86 -11.94
N VAL A 190 -19.41 -17.59 -12.03
CA VAL A 190 -18.65 -17.09 -13.19
C VAL A 190 -17.20 -16.83 -12.84
N ARG A 191 -16.27 -17.50 -13.54
CA ARG A 191 -14.84 -17.17 -13.49
C ARG A 191 -14.60 -15.77 -14.04
N SER A 192 -13.85 -14.96 -13.31
CA SER A 192 -13.49 -13.63 -13.78
C SER A 192 -12.18 -13.14 -13.20
N ALA A 193 -11.45 -12.34 -13.98
CA ALA A 193 -10.20 -11.73 -13.51
C ALA A 193 -10.18 -10.22 -13.75
N ARG A 194 -9.29 -9.52 -13.03
CA ARG A 194 -8.92 -8.13 -13.28
C ARG A 194 -7.41 -7.97 -13.16
N VAL A 195 -6.80 -7.28 -14.13
CA VAL A 195 -5.40 -6.91 -14.10
C VAL A 195 -5.27 -5.50 -13.52
N VAL A 196 -4.38 -5.31 -12.54
CA VAL A 196 -4.18 -4.03 -11.85
C VAL A 196 -2.69 -3.75 -11.70
N PRO A 197 -2.13 -2.68 -12.29
CA PRO A 197 -0.75 -2.27 -12.02
C PRO A 197 -0.62 -1.77 -10.59
N SER A 198 0.52 -2.05 -9.93
CA SER A 198 0.84 -1.42 -8.64
C SER A 198 1.11 0.06 -8.84
N LEU A 199 0.59 0.90 -7.95
CA LEU A 199 0.88 2.34 -7.96
C LEU A 199 2.28 2.61 -7.39
N SER A 200 2.64 1.93 -6.29
CA SER A 200 3.94 2.13 -5.62
C SER A 200 5.11 1.42 -6.30
N ASN A 201 4.86 0.33 -7.05
CA ASN A 201 5.90 -0.39 -7.78
C ASN A 201 5.54 -0.51 -9.27
N LYS A 202 6.05 0.40 -10.09
CA LYS A 202 5.83 0.44 -11.55
C LYS A 202 6.27 -0.83 -12.30
N ARG A 203 7.00 -1.74 -11.65
CA ARG A 203 7.42 -3.04 -12.21
C ARG A 203 6.60 -4.22 -11.70
N ARG A 204 5.51 -4.00 -10.95
CA ARG A 204 4.63 -5.04 -10.44
C ARG A 204 3.25 -4.98 -11.07
N LEU A 205 2.72 -6.15 -11.40
CA LEU A 205 1.36 -6.32 -11.90
C LEU A 205 0.58 -7.30 -11.03
N TYR A 206 -0.66 -6.95 -10.68
CA TYR A 206 -1.58 -7.83 -9.99
C TYR A 206 -2.57 -8.45 -10.98
N VAL A 207 -2.85 -9.73 -10.81
CA VAL A 207 -3.97 -10.44 -11.44
C VAL A 207 -4.90 -10.91 -10.33
N LEU A 208 -6.07 -10.28 -10.22
CA LEU A 208 -7.09 -10.60 -9.23
C LEU A 208 -8.07 -11.59 -9.86
N LEU A 209 -7.92 -12.87 -9.55
CA LEU A 209 -8.72 -13.98 -10.08
C LEU A 209 -9.81 -14.39 -9.08
N PHE A 210 -11.04 -14.44 -9.56
CA PHE A 210 -12.20 -14.99 -8.89
C PHE A 210 -12.62 -16.27 -9.59
N PHE A 211 -12.58 -17.38 -8.87
CA PHE A 211 -12.80 -18.72 -9.41
C PHE A 211 -14.01 -19.38 -8.73
N PRO A 212 -15.06 -19.77 -9.49
CA PRO A 212 -16.32 -20.21 -8.92
C PRO A 212 -16.24 -21.62 -8.34
N TRP A 213 -16.95 -21.83 -7.24
CA TRP A 213 -17.26 -23.18 -6.76
C TRP A 213 -18.31 -23.83 -7.66
N SER A 214 -18.22 -25.15 -7.77
CA SER A 214 -19.20 -26.01 -8.44
C SER A 214 -19.47 -27.22 -7.55
N ASP A 215 -20.73 -27.65 -7.49
CA ASP A 215 -21.11 -28.89 -6.78
C ASP A 215 -20.59 -30.16 -7.49
N GLU A 216 -19.99 -30.00 -8.66
CA GLU A 216 -19.26 -31.07 -9.36
C GLU A 216 -17.94 -31.44 -8.68
N TYR A 217 -17.38 -30.55 -7.84
CA TYR A 217 -16.17 -30.86 -7.08
C TYR A 217 -16.44 -31.90 -6.00
N ALA A 218 -15.65 -32.97 -5.99
CA ALA A 218 -15.77 -34.02 -4.98
C ALA A 218 -15.27 -33.56 -3.60
N SER A 219 -14.41 -32.54 -3.57
CA SER A 219 -13.87 -31.98 -2.32
C SER A 219 -13.42 -30.53 -2.46
N TYR A 220 -13.24 -29.86 -1.31
CA TYR A 220 -12.70 -28.50 -1.29
C TYR A 220 -11.24 -28.42 -1.74
N GLU A 221 -10.45 -29.47 -1.50
CA GLU A 221 -9.05 -29.53 -1.94
C GLU A 221 -8.93 -29.66 -3.47
N GLU A 222 -9.85 -30.38 -4.11
CA GLU A 222 -9.92 -30.47 -5.58
C GLU A 222 -10.22 -29.10 -6.20
N TYR A 223 -11.21 -28.37 -5.66
CA TYR A 223 -11.51 -27.00 -6.06
C TYR A 223 -10.29 -26.07 -5.90
N ARG A 224 -9.58 -26.14 -4.78
CA ARG A 224 -8.39 -25.32 -4.52
C ARG A 224 -7.29 -25.60 -5.53
N LYS A 225 -7.07 -26.87 -5.85
CA LYS A 225 -6.11 -27.30 -6.87
C LYS A 225 -6.47 -26.73 -8.24
N ASP A 226 -7.71 -26.87 -8.69
CA ASP A 226 -8.16 -26.32 -9.97
C ASP A 226 -8.03 -24.79 -10.04
N ARG A 227 -8.36 -24.11 -8.94
CA ARG A 227 -8.16 -22.66 -8.83
C ARG A 227 -6.68 -22.31 -8.97
N LEU A 228 -5.79 -23.00 -8.26
CA LEU A 228 -4.34 -22.76 -8.33
C LEU A 228 -3.80 -23.03 -9.74
N ASP A 229 -4.20 -24.12 -10.38
CA ASP A 229 -3.83 -24.44 -11.76
C ASP A 229 -4.31 -23.33 -12.71
N CYS A 230 -5.52 -22.82 -12.51
CA CYS A 230 -6.03 -21.67 -13.25
C CYS A 230 -5.19 -20.39 -12.98
N MET A 231 -4.80 -20.12 -11.74
CA MET A 231 -3.93 -18.99 -11.39
C MET A 231 -2.59 -19.06 -12.13
N VAL A 232 -1.99 -20.25 -12.22
CA VAL A 232 -0.74 -20.49 -12.96
C VAL A 232 -0.92 -20.17 -14.45
N LEU A 233 -2.03 -20.59 -15.06
CA LEU A 233 -2.34 -20.23 -16.46
C LEU A 233 -2.48 -18.71 -16.65
N TYR A 234 -3.17 -18.03 -15.74
CA TYR A 234 -3.30 -16.56 -15.76
C TYR A 234 -1.95 -15.86 -15.66
N ALA A 235 -1.08 -16.36 -14.78
CA ALA A 235 0.28 -15.87 -14.65
C ALA A 235 1.10 -16.00 -15.95
N HIS A 236 1.07 -17.17 -16.59
CA HIS A 236 1.78 -17.41 -17.85
C HIS A 236 1.29 -16.46 -18.95
N VAL A 237 -0.03 -16.31 -19.09
CA VAL A 237 -0.60 -15.38 -20.08
C VAL A 237 -0.28 -13.93 -19.75
N ALA A 238 -0.30 -13.55 -18.47
CA ALA A 238 0.05 -12.20 -18.03
C ALA A 238 1.53 -11.89 -18.33
N ALA A 239 2.46 -12.82 -18.06
CA ALA A 239 3.87 -12.68 -18.38
C ALA A 239 4.13 -12.51 -19.88
N TYR A 240 3.36 -13.22 -20.72
CA TYR A 240 3.42 -13.09 -22.17
C TYR A 240 2.88 -11.74 -22.67
N LYS A 241 1.72 -11.33 -22.17
CA LYS A 241 1.00 -10.13 -22.61
C LYS A 241 1.64 -8.84 -22.09
N TYR A 242 2.12 -8.85 -20.85
CA TYR A 242 2.69 -7.69 -20.17
C TYR A 242 4.19 -7.89 -19.92
N GLN A 243 5.02 -7.37 -20.82
CA GLN A 243 6.48 -7.56 -20.78
C GLN A 243 7.25 -6.48 -20.00
N LYS A 244 6.56 -5.43 -19.51
CA LYS A 244 7.16 -4.35 -18.71
C LYS A 244 7.33 -4.71 -17.24
N PRO A 245 6.34 -5.34 -16.56
CA PRO A 245 6.51 -5.81 -15.20
C PRO A 245 7.68 -6.80 -15.09
N ARG A 246 8.34 -6.82 -13.93
CA ARG A 246 9.35 -7.83 -13.54
C ARG A 246 8.84 -8.77 -12.45
N GLU A 247 7.65 -8.50 -11.92
CA GLU A 247 7.00 -9.31 -10.91
C GLU A 247 5.50 -9.32 -11.21
N ILE A 248 4.90 -10.51 -11.20
CA ILE A 248 3.45 -10.70 -11.32
C ILE A 248 2.95 -11.36 -10.04
N VAL A 249 1.92 -10.77 -9.45
CA VAL A 249 1.23 -11.30 -8.27
C VAL A 249 -0.16 -11.74 -8.68
N VAL A 250 -0.47 -13.02 -8.57
CA VAL A 250 -1.81 -13.54 -8.78
C VAL A 250 -2.46 -13.75 -7.42
N PHE A 251 -3.57 -13.04 -7.19
CA PHE A 251 -4.45 -13.25 -6.05
C PHE A 251 -5.62 -14.10 -6.52
N GLY A 252 -5.83 -15.26 -5.91
CA GLY A 252 -6.97 -16.14 -6.18
C GLY A 252 -7.95 -16.14 -5.01
N SER A 253 -9.24 -15.99 -5.29
CA SER A 253 -10.30 -16.16 -4.30
C SER A 253 -11.55 -16.77 -4.95
N ALA A 254 -12.48 -17.24 -4.12
CA ALA A 254 -13.77 -17.70 -4.59
C ALA A 254 -14.63 -16.55 -5.11
N THR A 255 -15.59 -16.85 -5.99
CA THR A 255 -16.69 -15.91 -6.31
C THR A 255 -17.65 -15.80 -5.13
N LYS A 256 -18.61 -14.86 -5.20
CA LYS A 256 -19.76 -14.87 -4.28
C LYS A 256 -20.55 -16.18 -4.37
N GLY A 257 -21.17 -16.57 -3.27
CA GLY A 257 -22.04 -17.75 -3.17
C GLY A 257 -21.84 -18.51 -1.86
N ALA A 258 -22.44 -19.70 -1.75
CA ALA A 258 -22.31 -20.62 -0.61
C ALA A 258 -20.99 -21.40 -0.62
N THR A 259 -19.87 -20.73 -0.96
CA THR A 259 -18.54 -21.34 -1.04
C THR A 259 -17.76 -21.08 0.23
N PRO A 260 -17.08 -22.09 0.81
CA PRO A 260 -16.07 -21.84 1.83
C PRO A 260 -15.00 -20.85 1.29
N GLY A 261 -14.76 -19.75 1.99
CA GLY A 261 -13.77 -18.76 1.57
C GLY A 261 -12.34 -19.27 1.77
N SER A 262 -11.50 -19.13 0.75
CA SER A 262 -10.04 -19.13 0.90
C SER A 262 -9.41 -18.24 -0.15
N GLU A 263 -8.26 -17.69 0.21
CA GLU A 263 -7.42 -16.91 -0.67
C GLU A 263 -6.09 -17.65 -0.93
N THR A 264 -5.58 -17.49 -2.15
CA THR A 264 -4.25 -17.94 -2.56
C THR A 264 -3.47 -16.74 -3.10
N ILE A 265 -2.17 -16.69 -2.81
CA ILE A 265 -1.23 -15.75 -3.43
C ILE A 265 -0.15 -16.55 -4.16
N LEU A 266 0.10 -16.16 -5.40
CA LEU A 266 1.20 -16.64 -6.21
C LEU A 266 2.03 -15.44 -6.66
N VAL A 267 3.34 -15.46 -6.41
CA VAL A 267 4.27 -14.41 -6.84
C VAL A 267 5.24 -15.02 -7.84
N ILE A 268 5.37 -14.39 -9.01
CA ILE A 268 6.20 -14.90 -10.11
C ILE A 268 7.15 -13.81 -10.55
N ASP A 269 8.43 -14.18 -10.59
CA ASP A 269 9.48 -13.38 -11.20
C ASP A 269 9.37 -13.44 -12.73
N THR A 270 9.26 -12.26 -13.34
CA THR A 270 9.22 -12.07 -14.80
C THR A 270 10.36 -11.17 -15.28
N SER A 271 11.42 -11.05 -14.48
CA SER A 271 12.64 -10.31 -14.82
C SER A 271 13.37 -10.89 -16.04
N THR A 272 13.20 -12.19 -16.29
CA THR A 272 13.73 -12.89 -17.46
C THR A 272 12.65 -12.99 -18.54
N PRO A 273 12.91 -12.53 -19.78
CA PRO A 273 11.96 -12.67 -20.88
C PRO A 273 11.62 -14.14 -21.18
N LEU A 274 10.35 -14.39 -21.48
CA LEU A 274 9.88 -15.72 -21.89
C LEU A 274 10.60 -16.23 -23.14
N LYS A 275 10.93 -17.53 -23.16
CA LYS A 275 11.49 -18.21 -24.33
C LYS A 275 10.42 -18.35 -25.42
N ALA A 276 10.84 -18.61 -26.66
CA ALA A 276 9.92 -18.74 -27.79
C ALA A 276 8.84 -19.82 -27.57
N GLU A 277 9.22 -20.96 -26.97
CA GLU A 277 8.30 -22.05 -26.61
C GLU A 277 7.26 -21.60 -25.57
N ASP A 278 7.71 -20.97 -24.48
CA ASP A 278 6.81 -20.44 -23.43
C ASP A 278 5.84 -19.40 -23.98
N ARG A 279 6.29 -18.57 -24.93
CA ARG A 279 5.43 -17.58 -25.61
C ARG A 279 4.38 -18.26 -26.48
N ALA A 280 4.74 -19.29 -27.24
CA ALA A 280 3.80 -20.05 -28.06
C ALA A 280 2.76 -20.77 -27.19
N ASN A 281 3.22 -21.37 -26.09
CA ASN A 281 2.33 -21.99 -25.10
C ASN A 281 1.39 -20.97 -24.45
N ALA A 282 1.90 -19.80 -24.03
CA ALA A 282 1.06 -18.75 -23.46
C ALA A 282 0.02 -18.21 -24.46
N GLN A 283 0.37 -18.09 -25.75
CA GLN A 283 -0.59 -17.74 -26.80
C GLN A 283 -1.67 -18.82 -26.98
N TYR A 284 -1.30 -20.09 -26.94
CA TYR A 284 -2.24 -21.21 -26.98
C TYR A 284 -3.18 -21.16 -25.79
N ILE A 285 -2.67 -21.03 -24.56
CA ILE A 285 -3.44 -20.93 -23.33
C ILE A 285 -4.41 -19.74 -23.39
N MET A 286 -3.92 -18.57 -23.80
CA MET A 286 -4.70 -17.33 -23.92
C MET A 286 -5.94 -17.54 -24.80
N ARG A 287 -5.78 -18.18 -25.97
CA ARG A 287 -6.86 -18.40 -26.94
C ARG A 287 -7.76 -19.57 -26.54
N TYR A 288 -7.19 -20.69 -26.14
CA TYR A 288 -7.94 -21.92 -25.87
C TYR A 288 -8.76 -21.82 -24.58
N HIS A 289 -8.21 -21.20 -23.53
CA HIS A 289 -8.89 -21.05 -22.25
C HIS A 289 -9.57 -19.68 -22.06
N ASP A 290 -9.55 -18.83 -23.09
CA ASP A 290 -10.06 -17.46 -23.09
C ASP A 290 -9.56 -16.65 -21.87
N ILE A 291 -8.25 -16.68 -21.64
CA ILE A 291 -7.59 -16.04 -20.50
C ILE A 291 -7.01 -14.73 -20.98
N LEU A 292 -7.44 -13.60 -20.42
CA LEU A 292 -6.97 -12.25 -20.78
C LEU A 292 -7.08 -11.92 -22.30
N ASN A 293 -7.94 -12.62 -23.04
CA ASN A 293 -8.07 -12.50 -24.50
C ASN A 293 -8.73 -11.17 -24.90
N ASP A 294 -9.82 -10.78 -24.23
CA ASP A 294 -10.64 -9.60 -24.54
C ASP A 294 -10.70 -8.56 -23.40
N ILE A 295 -9.55 -8.22 -22.82
CA ILE A 295 -9.53 -7.16 -21.80
C ILE A 295 -9.44 -5.78 -22.47
N THR A 296 -10.52 -5.00 -22.33
CA THR A 296 -10.43 -3.54 -22.28
C THR A 296 -9.42 -3.16 -21.21
N GLU A 297 -8.21 -2.78 -21.62
CA GLU A 297 -7.30 -2.04 -20.75
C GLU A 297 -8.05 -0.78 -20.30
N ILE A 298 -8.68 -0.80 -19.13
CA ILE A 298 -9.10 0.43 -18.49
C ILE A 298 -7.81 1.10 -18.05
N ARG A 299 -7.21 1.88 -18.96
CA ARG A 299 -6.22 2.89 -18.59
C ARG A 299 -6.88 3.73 -17.52
N SER A 300 -6.39 3.57 -16.30
CA SER A 300 -6.90 4.25 -15.13
C SER A 300 -6.87 5.74 -15.45
N SER A 301 -8.03 6.40 -15.46
CA SER A 301 -8.06 7.86 -15.45
C SER A 301 -7.20 8.29 -14.27
N ASN A 302 -6.18 9.13 -14.51
CA ASN A 302 -5.50 9.86 -13.45
C ASN A 302 -6.59 10.40 -12.53
N VAL A 303 -6.63 9.89 -11.29
CA VAL A 303 -7.51 10.45 -10.29
C VAL A 303 -6.86 11.77 -9.91
N GLU A 304 -7.16 12.82 -10.66
CA GLU A 304 -6.97 14.17 -10.15
C GLU A 304 -7.74 14.23 -8.83
N GLU A 305 -7.05 14.57 -7.75
CA GLU A 305 -7.63 14.82 -6.43
C GLU A 305 -8.65 15.96 -6.53
N LYS A 306 -9.87 15.65 -6.97
CA LYS A 306 -10.96 16.60 -6.87
C LYS A 306 -11.43 16.59 -5.43
N SER A 307 -11.29 17.73 -4.76
CA SER A 307 -11.88 17.98 -3.46
C SER A 307 -13.37 17.63 -3.51
N PRO A 308 -13.92 16.91 -2.51
CA PRO A 308 -15.32 16.51 -2.52
C PRO A 308 -16.22 17.74 -2.71
N GLY A 309 -17.20 17.62 -3.62
CA GLY A 309 -18.18 18.68 -3.81
C GLY A 309 -18.90 18.99 -2.50
N ARG A 310 -19.22 20.25 -2.24
CA ARG A 310 -19.83 20.73 -0.97
C ARG A 310 -21.06 19.90 -0.51
N ASN A 311 -21.79 19.29 -1.44
CA ASN A 311 -22.97 18.45 -1.18
C ASN A 311 -22.73 16.94 -1.28
N GLU A 312 -21.54 16.48 -1.66
CA GLU A 312 -21.19 15.05 -1.77
C GLU A 312 -21.03 14.42 -0.39
N LYS A 313 -21.05 13.08 -0.33
CA LYS A 313 -20.80 12.35 0.92
C LYS A 313 -19.39 12.66 1.42
N CYS A 314 -19.28 12.92 2.72
CA CYS A 314 -18.01 13.26 3.33
C CYS A 314 -17.07 12.04 3.32
N PRO A 315 -15.81 12.19 2.85
CA PRO A 315 -14.87 11.07 2.72
C PRO A 315 -14.46 10.44 4.05
N CYS A 316 -14.66 11.13 5.19
CA CYS A 316 -14.42 10.58 6.53
C CYS A 316 -15.37 9.43 6.90
N GLY A 317 -16.38 9.13 6.09
CA GLY A 317 -17.29 8.01 6.30
C GLY A 317 -18.38 8.26 7.34
N SER A 318 -18.60 9.52 7.75
CA SER A 318 -19.69 9.93 8.64
C SER A 318 -21.09 9.84 8.03
N SER A 319 -21.19 9.44 6.76
CA SER A 319 -22.41 9.43 5.94
C SER A 319 -23.11 10.79 5.78
N LYS A 320 -22.54 11.88 6.34
CA LYS A 320 -23.02 13.25 6.19
C LYS A 320 -22.51 13.88 4.88
N LYS A 321 -23.15 14.96 4.42
CA LYS A 321 -22.63 15.79 3.30
C LYS A 321 -21.35 16.50 3.73
N PHE A 322 -20.39 16.71 2.82
CA PHE A 322 -19.09 17.31 3.12
C PHE A 322 -19.24 18.64 3.89
N LYS A 323 -20.10 19.56 3.43
CA LYS A 323 -20.38 20.83 4.14
C LYS A 323 -20.97 20.73 5.54
N LYS A 324 -21.56 19.59 5.90
CA LYS A 324 -22.18 19.34 7.20
C LYS A 324 -21.29 18.45 8.09
N CYS A 325 -20.05 18.25 7.67
CA CYS A 325 -19.06 17.44 8.35
C CYS A 325 -17.69 18.12 8.22
N CYS A 326 -16.70 17.50 7.56
CA CYS A 326 -15.35 18.03 7.43
C CYS A 326 -15.24 19.35 6.65
N GLY A 327 -16.21 19.67 5.80
CA GLY A 327 -16.29 20.95 5.09
C GLY A 327 -17.10 22.02 5.83
N ASN A 328 -17.43 21.81 7.10
CA ASN A 328 -18.14 22.78 7.90
C ASN A 328 -17.16 23.79 8.54
N LEU A 329 -16.96 24.92 7.86
CA LEU A 329 -16.14 26.03 8.34
C LEU A 329 -16.88 26.95 9.33
N SER A 330 -18.04 26.54 9.87
CA SER A 330 -18.70 27.27 10.96
C SER A 330 -17.96 27.01 12.27
N LEU A 331 -16.92 27.80 12.49
CA LEU A 331 -16.40 28.13 13.81
C LEU A 331 -17.56 28.71 14.64
N GLU A 332 -17.94 28.02 15.71
CA GLU A 332 -18.51 28.68 16.88
C GLU A 332 -17.60 28.36 18.07
N TRP A 333 -16.75 29.36 18.35
CA TRP A 333 -15.98 29.69 19.57
C TRP A 333 -15.20 28.58 20.28
#